data_AF-A0A951JQV1-F1
#
_entry.id   AF-A0A951JQV1-F1
#
_cell.length_a   1.000
_cell.length_b   1.000
_cell.length_c   1.000
_cell.angle_alpha   90.00
_cell.angle_beta   90.00
_cell.angle_gamma   90.00
#
_symmetry.space_group_name_H-M   'P 1'
#
loop_
_entity.id
_entity.type
_entity.pdbx_description
1 polymer ?
#
loop_
_entity_poly.entity_id
_entity_poly.type
_entity_poly.pdbx_seq_one_letter_code
_entity_poly.pdbx_strand_id
1 'polypeptide(L)' 'MPAVGGVLRCPHCVEERRFVRPPLLVVTGPAGVGKSTVCARLAGTIPGAALLDADILGEHHVSVVSPNPD' A
#
# COMPACT_ATOMS: atom_id res chain seq x y z
N MET A 1 14.61 -6.12 6.85
CA MET A 1 14.37 -7.53 6.44
C MET A 1 13.03 -7.61 5.70
N PRO A 2 12.90 -8.30 4.56
CA PRO A 2 11.59 -8.49 3.91
C PRO A 2 10.69 -9.37 4.78
N ALA A 3 9.39 -9.09 4.80
CA ALA A 3 8.41 -9.88 5.55
C ALA A 3 8.49 -11.38 5.16
N VAL A 4 8.90 -12.22 6.11
CA VAL A 4 9.04 -13.68 5.93
C VAL A 4 7.66 -14.31 6.13
N GLY A 5 7.02 -14.69 5.03
CA GLY A 5 5.71 -15.35 5.02
C GLY A 5 5.16 -15.46 3.60
N GLY A 6 4.63 -16.64 3.24
CA GLY A 6 4.01 -16.91 1.93
C GLY A 6 2.47 -16.94 1.96
N VAL A 7 1.88 -16.71 3.13
CA VAL A 7 0.46 -16.89 3.41
C VAL A 7 -0.10 -15.71 4.19
N LEU A 8 -1.37 -15.39 3.92
CA LEU A 8 -2.22 -14.50 4.69
C LEU A 8 -3.19 -15.37 5.49
N ARG A 9 -3.34 -15.08 6.78
CA ARG A 9 -4.30 -15.77 7.65
C ARG A 9 -5.31 -14.78 8.19
N CYS A 10 -6.59 -15.09 8.06
CA CYS A 10 -7.65 -14.27 8.65
C CYS A 10 -7.63 -14.43 10.19
N PRO A 11 -7.57 -13.34 10.97
CA PRO A 11 -7.56 -13.44 12.44
C PRO A 11 -8.91 -13.87 13.03
N HIS A 12 -10.00 -13.80 12.25
CA HIS A 12 -11.35 -14.11 12.73
C HIS A 12 -11.78 -15.54 12.39
N CYS A 13 -11.56 -15.99 11.14
CA CYS A 13 -12.01 -17.31 10.68
C CYS A 13 -10.87 -18.30 10.43
N VAL A 14 -9.61 -17.89 10.64
CA VAL A 14 -8.41 -18.75 10.50
C VAL A 14 -8.09 -19.19 9.06
N GLU A 15 -8.95 -18.88 8.08
CA GLU A 15 -8.72 -19.17 6.66
C GLU A 15 -7.38 -18.63 6.15
N GLU A 16 -6.67 -19.46 5.39
CA GLU A 16 -5.37 -19.12 4.80
C GLU A 16 -5.48 -18.87 3.30
N ARG A 17 -4.72 -17.89 2.80
CA ARG A 17 -4.58 -17.58 1.37
C ARG A 17 -3.13 -17.34 1.02
N ARG A 18 -2.74 -17.59 -0.23
CA ARG A 18 -1.39 -17.24 -0.69
C ARG A 18 -1.18 -15.72 -0.64
N PHE A 19 -0.05 -15.30 -0.06
CA PHE A 19 0.36 -13.90 -0.11
C PHE A 19 0.85 -13.54 -1.51
N VAL A 20 0.20 -12.57 -2.14
CA VAL A 20 0.59 -12.02 -3.44
C VAL A 20 1.41 -10.75 -3.24
N ARG A 21 2.46 -10.57 -4.06
CA ARG A 21 3.36 -9.41 -4.03
C ARG A 21 3.26 -8.65 -5.36
N PRO A 22 2.19 -7.87 -5.58
CA PRO A 22 2.08 -7.08 -6.79
C PRO A 22 3.15 -5.98 -6.83
N PRO A 23 3.52 -5.48 -8.02
CA PRO A 23 4.37 -4.30 -8.15
C PRO A 23 3.76 -3.10 -7.41
N LEU A 24 4.60 -2.35 -6.69
CA LEU A 24 4.20 -1.13 -6.00
C LEU A 24 4.68 0.08 -6.80
N LEU A 25 3.74 0.94 -7.21
CA LEU A 25 4.03 2.25 -7.80
C LEU A 25 3.77 3.33 -6.75
N VAL A 26 4.76 4.19 -6.52
CA VAL A 26 4.66 5.28 -5.55
C VAL A 26 4.61 6.62 -6.28
N VAL A 27 3.50 7.35 -6.11
CA VAL A 27 3.36 8.73 -6.58
C VAL A 27 3.72 9.66 -5.43
N THR A 28 4.85 10.36 -5.55
CA THR A 28 5.38 11.26 -4.51
C THR A 28 5.75 12.62 -5.11
N GLY A 29 6.12 13.55 -4.24
CA GLY A 29 6.42 14.94 -4.60
C GLY A 29 5.99 15.94 -3.52
N PRO A 30 6.35 17.22 -3.67
CA PRO A 30 6.06 18.27 -2.69
C PRO A 30 4.56 18.40 -2.38
N ALA A 31 4.24 18.98 -1.21
CA ALA A 31 2.87 19.36 -0.89
C ALA A 31 2.30 20.31 -1.96
N GLY A 32 1.03 20.15 -2.32
CA GLY A 32 0.36 20.99 -3.33
C GLY A 32 0.73 20.73 -4.79
N VAL A 33 1.66 19.83 -5.11
CA VAL A 33 2.07 19.55 -6.52
C VAL A 33 1.02 18.79 -7.36
N GLY A 34 -0.10 18.40 -6.75
CA GLY A 34 -1.19 17.71 -7.46
C GLY A 34 -1.08 16.18 -7.53
N LYS A 35 -0.36 15.54 -6.58
CA LYS A 35 -0.27 14.07 -6.48
C LYS A 35 -1.65 13.41 -6.47
N SER A 36 -2.54 13.87 -5.59
CA SER A 36 -3.90 13.35 -5.45
C SER A 36 -4.71 13.52 -6.74
N THR A 37 -4.50 14.61 -7.49
CA THR A 37 -5.11 14.84 -8.79
C THR A 37 -4.65 13.82 -9.84
N VAL A 38 -3.35 13.54 -9.89
CA VAL A 38 -2.79 12.50 -10.79
C VAL A 38 -3.30 11.12 -10.39
N CYS A 39 -3.28 10.78 -9.10
CA CYS A 39 -3.81 9.53 -8.57
C CYS A 39 -5.29 9.33 -8.93
N ALA A 40 -6.13 10.36 -8.76
CA ALA A 40 -7.55 10.30 -9.13
C ALA A 40 -7.76 10.07 -10.63
N ARG A 41 -6.91 10.63 -11.49
CA ARG A 41 -6.96 10.39 -12.94
C ARG A 41 -6.50 8.98 -13.33
N LEU A 42 -5.56 8.40 -12.57
CA LEU A 42 -5.09 7.04 -12.79
C LEU A 42 -6.06 5.99 -12.23
N ALA A 43 -6.92 6.35 -11.27
CA ALA A 43 -7.90 5.45 -10.69
C ALA A 43 -8.78 4.80 -11.78
N GLY A 44 -8.82 3.47 -11.79
CA GLY A 44 -9.59 2.69 -12.79
C GLY A 44 -8.95 2.58 -14.18
N THR A 45 -7.83 3.25 -14.44
CA THR A 45 -7.16 3.18 -15.76
C THR A 45 -6.22 1.98 -15.90
N ILE A 46 -5.79 1.40 -14.77
CA ILE A 46 -4.90 0.23 -14.73
C ILE A 46 -5.72 -0.97 -14.21
N PRO A 47 -6.07 -1.95 -15.06
CA PRO A 47 -6.80 -3.12 -14.64
C PRO A 47 -6.09 -3.88 -13.52
N GLY A 48 -6.81 -4.21 -12.44
CA GLY A 48 -6.26 -4.95 -11.30
C GLY A 48 -5.36 -4.13 -10.37
N ALA A 49 -5.22 -2.81 -10.59
CA ALA A 49 -4.52 -1.94 -9.65
C ALA A 49 -5.46 -1.42 -8.56
N ALA A 50 -4.96 -1.41 -7.32
CA ALA A 50 -5.59 -0.71 -6.21
C ALA A 50 -4.89 0.64 -6.00
N LEU A 51 -5.69 1.71 -5.89
CA LEU A 51 -5.19 3.03 -5.50
C LEU A 51 -5.27 3.14 -3.97
N LEU A 52 -4.13 3.44 -3.34
CA LEU A 52 -4.02 3.64 -1.90
C LEU A 52 -3.61 5.10 -1.66
N ASP A 53 -4.45 5.86 -0.96
CA ASP A 53 -4.13 7.24 -0.58
C ASP A 53 -3.46 7.25 0.80
N ALA A 54 -2.21 7.70 0.85
CA ALA A 54 -1.43 7.72 2.08
C ALA A 54 -1.96 8.73 3.11
N ASP A 55 -2.63 9.80 2.69
CA ASP A 55 -3.19 10.77 3.63
C ASP A 55 -4.43 10.18 4.31
N ILE A 56 -5.23 9.38 3.58
CA ILE A 56 -6.40 8.66 4.12
C ILE A 56 -5.97 7.50 5.02
N LEU A 57 -4.99 6.71 4.57
CA LEU A 57 -4.45 5.59 5.36
C LEU A 57 -3.63 6.09 6.56
N GLY A 58 -3.05 7.28 6.45
CA GLY A 58 -2.35 8.04 7.47
C GLY A 58 -3.08 8.10 8.80
N GLU A 59 -4.37 8.41 8.75
CA GLU A 59 -5.19 8.67 9.94
C GLU A 59 -5.51 7.40 10.76
N HIS A 60 -5.42 6.21 10.16
CA HIS A 60 -5.84 4.97 10.80
C HIS A 60 -4.76 3.88 10.87
N HIS A 61 -3.78 3.87 9.95
CA HIS A 61 -2.81 2.79 9.82
C HIS A 61 -1.51 3.27 9.17
N VAL A 62 -0.66 3.98 9.92
CA VAL A 62 0.76 4.11 9.54
C VAL A 62 1.64 3.63 10.68
N SER A 63 2.07 2.38 10.56
CA SER A 63 3.35 1.96 11.16
C SER A 63 4.43 2.35 10.16
N VAL A 64 5.13 3.45 10.43
CA VAL A 64 6.43 3.69 9.80
C VAL A 64 7.38 2.65 10.37
N VAL A 65 7.57 1.54 9.66
CA VAL A 65 8.74 0.69 9.92
C VAL A 65 9.91 1.42 9.29
N SER A 66 10.66 2.17 10.11
CA SER A 66 11.97 2.65 9.71
C SER A 66 12.74 1.45 9.14
N PRO A 67 13.44 1.57 7.99
CA PRO A 67 14.57 0.68 7.80
C PRO A 67 15.45 0.91 9.04
N ASN A 68 15.69 -0.15 9.80
CA ASN A 68 16.47 -0.09 11.03
C ASN A 68 17.75 0.74 10.77
N PRO A 69 18.15 1.68 11.65
CA PRO A 69 19.53 2.13 11.64
C PRO A 69 20.35 0.90 12.06
N ASP A 70 21.25 0.46 11.19
CA ASP A 70 22.39 -0.31 11.66
C ASP A 70 23.17 0.52 12.70
#